data_AF-A0A815FRH9-F1
#
_entry.id   AF-A0A815FRH9-F1
#
_cell.length_a   1.000
_cell.length_b   1.000
_cell.length_c   1.000
_cell.angle_alpha   90.00
_cell.angle_beta   90.00
_cell.angle_gamma   90.00
#
_symmetry.space_group_name_H-M   'P 1'
#
loop_
_entity.id
_entity.type
_entity.pdbx_description
1 polymer ?
#
loop_
_entity_poly.entity_id
_entity_poly.type
_entity_poly.pdbx_seq_one_letter_code
_entity_poly.pdbx_strand_id
1 'polypeptide(L)'
;MASDEAQKLEPLRLELQLQAHQLNWPLHVGPPLSNQGAFGRVFDGLWTSTQEAVVIKYQRHSRTNRYVTMLDIQSLKSQSEQACTHTPYMMLYFDQGGLPEYRLYPLQKSIVPVEYYVGVKATLCQTLPAAQAKAYFDIESLGGYMIIFYKITNGITVQQYIQQNPVISERQAKNIIILIILNMHLVKRSLVYHNDLTASNMFLQTQPYPRVLFIDFGDADVMDGYTYNQLKIPPDMWTTNYPGGLRGTFHLIINACQECKQQYPQNISQTFVPPQQQQQAIVEQSAMHPWIVNDLKAVIDNPQFPYYHWKVFKT
;
A
#
# COMPACT_ATOMS: atom_id res chain seq x y z
N MET A 1 17.32 -5.61 -19.63
CA MET A 1 17.08 -4.18 -19.31
C MET A 1 17.08 -3.87 -17.82
N ALA A 2 16.91 -4.84 -16.91
CA ALA A 2 17.05 -4.61 -15.46
C ALA A 2 18.50 -4.39 -14.96
N SER A 3 19.53 -4.63 -15.79
CA SER A 3 20.95 -4.54 -15.42
C SER A 3 21.44 -3.10 -15.22
N ASP A 4 20.97 -2.16 -16.02
CA ASP A 4 21.59 -0.83 -16.13
C ASP A 4 21.16 0.11 -15.01
N GLU A 5 19.93 -0.07 -14.51
CA GLU A 5 19.41 0.69 -13.37
C GLU A 5 19.93 0.17 -12.02
N ALA A 6 20.10 -1.15 -11.88
CA ALA A 6 20.74 -1.74 -10.71
C ALA A 6 22.18 -1.24 -10.57
N GLN A 7 22.93 -1.15 -11.67
CA GLN A 7 24.28 -0.59 -11.68
C GLN A 7 24.32 0.88 -11.23
N LYS A 8 23.31 1.69 -11.58
CA LYS A 8 23.22 3.10 -11.14
C LYS A 8 22.99 3.27 -9.64
N LEU A 9 22.37 2.27 -9.00
CA LEU A 9 22.08 2.31 -7.57
C LEU A 9 23.20 1.71 -6.71
N GLU A 10 24.13 0.99 -7.31
CA GLU A 10 25.23 0.33 -6.61
C GLU A 10 26.12 1.28 -5.78
N PRO A 11 26.50 2.49 -6.25
CA PRO A 11 27.24 3.44 -5.43
C PRO A 11 26.48 3.84 -4.16
N LEU A 12 25.17 4.09 -4.27
CA LEU A 12 24.37 4.41 -3.10
C LEU A 12 24.26 3.19 -2.17
N ARG A 13 24.06 1.98 -2.71
CA ARG A 13 24.00 0.75 -1.90
C ARG A 13 25.24 0.60 -1.03
N LEU A 14 26.42 0.78 -1.63
CA LEU A 14 27.71 0.71 -0.93
C LEU A 14 27.83 1.79 0.15
N GLU A 15 27.38 3.00 -0.15
CA GLU A 15 27.39 4.12 0.81
C GLU A 15 26.44 3.86 1.99
N LEU A 16 25.24 3.34 1.74
CA LEU A 16 24.30 2.94 2.79
C LEU A 16 24.85 1.78 3.64
N GLN A 17 25.53 0.80 3.02
CA GLN A 17 26.20 -0.28 3.74
C GLN A 17 27.33 0.26 4.64
N LEU A 18 28.10 1.25 4.14
CA LEU A 18 29.15 1.90 4.92
C LEU A 18 28.56 2.65 6.12
N GLN A 19 27.46 3.40 5.94
CA GLN A 19 26.75 4.07 7.04
C GLN A 19 26.26 3.06 8.10
N ALA A 20 25.66 1.95 7.66
CA ALA A 20 25.21 0.89 8.56
C ALA A 20 26.35 0.30 9.39
N HIS A 21 27.53 0.08 8.79
CA HIS A 21 28.72 -0.37 9.53
C HIS A 21 29.25 0.71 10.50
N GLN A 22 29.40 1.94 10.05
CA GLN A 22 29.97 3.03 10.85
C GLN A 22 29.12 3.33 12.10
N LEU A 23 27.80 3.21 11.98
CA LEU A 23 26.84 3.49 13.04
C LEU A 23 26.40 2.23 13.81
N ASN A 24 27.04 1.09 13.54
CA ASN A 24 26.73 -0.21 14.15
C ASN A 24 25.24 -0.59 14.06
N TRP A 25 24.60 -0.28 12.93
CA TRP A 25 23.23 -0.72 12.69
C TRP A 25 23.21 -2.23 12.37
N PRO A 26 22.24 -2.99 12.89
CA PRO A 26 22.11 -4.44 12.64
C PRO A 26 21.50 -4.69 11.26
N LEU A 27 22.11 -4.12 10.22
CA LEU A 27 21.56 -4.06 8.88
C LEU A 27 22.63 -4.37 7.84
N HIS A 28 22.31 -5.32 6.94
CA HIS A 28 23.02 -5.54 5.71
C HIS A 28 22.17 -5.07 4.53
N VAL A 29 22.73 -4.20 3.70
CA VAL A 29 22.12 -3.60 2.51
C VAL A 29 22.47 -4.46 1.28
N GLY A 30 21.49 -5.26 0.88
CA GLY A 30 21.56 -6.15 -0.28
C GLY A 30 21.37 -5.40 -1.61
N PRO A 31 21.26 -6.15 -2.72
CA PRO A 31 21.16 -5.56 -4.05
C PRO A 31 19.88 -4.72 -4.23
N PRO A 32 19.87 -3.76 -5.18
CA PRO A 32 18.67 -3.01 -5.51
C PRO A 32 17.53 -3.92 -6.00
N LEU A 33 16.30 -3.61 -5.62
CA LEU A 33 15.12 -4.30 -6.17
C LEU A 33 14.75 -3.68 -7.52
N SER A 34 14.56 -4.52 -8.54
CA SER A 34 14.59 -4.17 -9.97
C SER A 34 13.34 -3.46 -10.53
N ASN A 35 12.41 -2.99 -9.70
CA ASN A 35 11.17 -2.36 -10.15
C ASN A 35 11.14 -0.89 -9.74
N GLN A 36 11.71 -0.03 -10.59
CA GLN A 36 11.76 1.41 -10.38
C GLN A 36 10.48 2.08 -10.90
N GLY A 37 9.62 2.49 -9.97
CA GLY A 37 8.79 3.67 -10.17
C GLY A 37 9.39 4.86 -9.41
N ALA A 38 8.68 5.98 -9.32
CA ALA A 38 9.12 7.22 -8.65
C ALA A 38 9.36 7.11 -7.13
N PHE A 39 9.32 5.89 -6.60
CA PHE A 39 9.05 5.47 -5.23
C PHE A 39 10.33 5.37 -4.37
N GLY A 40 11.29 6.26 -4.60
CA GLY A 40 12.59 6.22 -3.92
C GLY A 40 13.52 5.09 -4.42
N ARG A 41 14.54 4.77 -3.63
CA ARG A 41 15.55 3.76 -3.97
C ARG A 41 15.41 2.58 -3.02
N VAL A 42 15.01 1.43 -3.55
CA VAL A 42 14.63 0.26 -2.75
C VAL A 42 15.66 -0.85 -2.93
N PHE A 43 16.08 -1.44 -1.81
CA PHE A 43 17.08 -2.49 -1.74
C PHE A 43 16.54 -3.69 -0.97
N ASP A 44 17.00 -4.88 -1.35
CA ASP A 44 16.89 -6.04 -0.48
C ASP A 44 17.77 -5.84 0.76
N GLY A 45 17.51 -6.57 1.83
CA GLY A 45 18.32 -6.46 3.03
C GLY A 45 18.13 -7.60 4.02
N LEU A 46 19.04 -7.64 4.99
CA LEU A 46 19.02 -8.60 6.08
C LEU A 46 19.21 -7.85 7.41
N TRP A 47 18.28 -8.05 8.35
CA TRP A 47 18.45 -7.58 9.71
C TRP A 47 19.38 -8.55 10.46
N THR A 48 20.63 -8.18 10.64
CA THR A 48 21.71 -9.12 10.99
C THR A 48 21.57 -9.71 12.39
N SER A 49 20.91 -9.02 13.32
CA SER A 49 20.74 -9.53 14.68
C SER A 49 19.72 -10.67 14.79
N THR A 50 18.76 -10.74 13.86
CA THR A 50 17.69 -11.76 13.86
C THR A 50 17.70 -12.64 12.60
N GLN A 51 18.58 -12.33 11.63
CA GLN A 51 18.63 -12.97 10.32
C GLN A 51 17.31 -12.85 9.53
N GLU A 52 16.52 -11.82 9.81
CA GLU A 52 15.25 -11.58 9.14
C GLU A 52 15.45 -10.82 7.82
N ALA A 53 14.81 -11.28 6.75
CA ALA A 53 14.80 -10.56 5.48
C ALA A 53 13.97 -9.27 5.60
N VAL A 54 14.53 -8.17 5.09
CA VAL A 54 13.92 -6.84 5.15
C VAL A 54 13.97 -6.15 3.79
N VAL A 55 13.15 -5.13 3.61
CA VAL A 55 13.21 -4.20 2.49
C VAL A 55 13.69 -2.85 3.01
N ILE A 56 14.67 -2.26 2.33
CA ILE A 56 15.28 -0.99 2.70
C ILE A 56 14.87 0.04 1.66
N LYS A 57 14.10 1.04 2.08
CA LYS A 57 13.73 2.18 1.23
C LYS A 57 14.53 3.40 1.65
N TYR A 58 15.39 3.89 0.77
CA TYR A 58 16.08 5.17 0.93
C TYR A 58 15.35 6.27 0.16
N GLN A 59 15.17 7.42 0.81
CA GLN A 59 14.56 8.61 0.23
C GLN A 59 15.32 9.87 0.67
N ARG A 60 15.46 10.84 -0.24
CA ARG A 60 16.03 12.15 0.08
C ARG A 60 15.00 13.04 0.76
N HIS A 61 15.43 13.80 1.78
CA HIS A 61 14.58 14.77 2.47
C HIS A 61 13.95 15.78 1.50
N SER A 62 14.70 16.20 0.48
CA SER A 62 14.24 17.14 -0.56
C SER A 62 13.10 16.61 -1.44
N ARG A 63 12.79 15.32 -1.36
CA ARG A 63 11.72 14.67 -2.13
C ARG A 63 10.58 14.18 -1.25
N THR A 64 10.56 14.56 0.01
CA THR A 64 9.53 14.19 0.97
C THR A 64 8.78 15.45 1.37
N ASN A 65 7.48 15.45 1.14
CA ASN A 65 6.58 16.60 1.35
C ASN A 65 5.57 16.35 2.48
N ARG A 66 5.48 15.11 2.99
CA ARG A 66 4.57 14.71 4.07
C ARG A 66 5.35 14.18 5.27
N TYR A 67 5.19 14.86 6.40
CA TYR A 67 5.79 14.48 7.67
C TYR A 67 4.72 14.46 8.77
N VAL A 68 4.96 13.66 9.79
CA VAL A 68 4.26 13.69 11.07
C VAL A 68 5.25 13.91 12.20
N THR A 69 4.76 14.22 13.40
CA THR A 69 5.62 14.42 14.56
C THR A 69 5.96 13.09 15.24
N MET A 70 7.06 13.08 16.00
CA MET A 70 7.40 11.93 16.85
C MET A 70 6.34 11.65 17.92
N LEU A 71 5.65 12.70 18.39
CA LEU A 71 4.55 12.58 19.34
C LEU A 71 3.41 11.75 18.76
N ASP A 72 3.13 11.87 17.46
CA ASP A 72 2.11 11.08 16.78
C ASP A 72 2.45 9.58 16.80
N ILE A 73 3.73 9.23 16.61
CA ILE A 73 4.19 7.83 16.74
C ILE A 73 4.09 7.34 18.19
N GLN A 74 4.49 8.16 19.16
CA GLN A 74 4.40 7.80 20.57
C GLN A 74 2.94 7.57 21.01
N SER A 75 2.03 8.40 20.50
CA SER A 75 0.59 8.26 20.71
C SER A 75 0.05 6.94 20.17
N LEU A 76 0.49 6.50 18.97
CA LEU A 76 0.11 5.18 18.44
C LEU A 76 0.47 4.03 19.38
N LYS A 77 1.61 4.13 20.08
CA LYS A 77 2.06 3.09 21.02
C LYS A 77 1.25 3.08 22.30
N SER A 78 1.04 4.23 22.92
CA SER A 78 0.27 4.35 24.16
C SER A 78 -1.20 3.97 23.96
N GLN A 79 -1.69 4.10 22.73
CA GLN A 79 -3.06 3.82 22.33
C GLN A 79 -3.17 2.58 21.44
N SER A 80 -2.26 1.60 21.51
CA SER A 80 -2.20 0.49 20.54
C SER A 80 -3.54 -0.21 20.25
N GLU A 81 -4.43 -0.36 21.24
CA GLU A 81 -5.81 -0.85 21.03
C GLU A 81 -6.67 0.15 20.23
N GLN A 82 -6.66 1.44 20.57
CA GLN A 82 -7.40 2.50 19.87
C GLN A 82 -6.80 2.89 18.51
N ALA A 83 -5.49 2.70 18.33
CA ALA A 83 -4.78 2.88 17.07
C ALA A 83 -5.35 1.95 15.97
N CYS A 84 -5.89 0.80 16.40
CA CYS A 84 -6.56 -0.17 15.54
C CYS A 84 -8.08 -0.03 15.55
N THR A 85 -8.67 0.54 16.62
CA THR A 85 -10.13 0.68 16.78
C THR A 85 -10.63 2.11 16.59
N HIS A 86 -10.85 2.49 15.34
CA HIS A 86 -12.11 3.15 14.97
C HIS A 86 -13.02 2.14 14.23
N THR A 87 -12.88 0.88 14.61
CA THR A 87 -13.82 -0.20 14.32
C THR A 87 -14.76 -0.38 15.52
N PRO A 88 -15.98 0.17 15.51
CA PRO A 88 -17.03 -0.50 16.27
C PRO A 88 -17.18 -1.88 15.62
N TYR A 89 -16.98 -2.93 16.40
CA TYR A 89 -17.06 -4.34 16.03
C TYR A 89 -15.91 -4.87 15.15
N MET A 90 -14.87 -5.40 15.79
CA MET A 90 -14.45 -6.81 15.70
C MET A 90 -13.10 -6.97 16.43
N MET A 91 -13.15 -7.40 17.70
CA MET A 91 -11.96 -7.93 18.37
C MET A 91 -11.68 -9.32 17.78
N LEU A 92 -10.62 -9.45 17.00
CA LEU A 92 -10.00 -10.74 16.75
C LEU A 92 -9.03 -10.99 17.90
N TYR A 93 -9.17 -12.13 18.56
CA TYR A 93 -8.31 -12.56 19.66
C TYR A 93 -6.84 -12.50 19.22
N PHE A 94 -6.05 -11.68 19.91
CA PHE A 94 -4.60 -11.67 19.77
C PHE A 94 -4.04 -12.89 20.51
N ASP A 95 -3.39 -13.77 19.78
CA ASP A 95 -2.50 -14.76 20.40
C ASP A 95 -1.36 -13.97 21.09
N GLN A 96 -1.09 -14.29 22.36
CA GLN A 96 -0.18 -13.55 23.25
C GLN A 96 1.29 -13.82 22.91
N GLY A 97 1.66 -13.69 21.63
CA GLY A 97 3.04 -13.52 21.23
C GLY A 97 3.45 -12.08 21.59
N GLY A 98 4.26 -11.94 22.63
CA GLY A 98 4.76 -10.64 23.09
C GLY A 98 5.20 -9.76 21.92
N LEU A 99 4.80 -8.49 21.95
CA LEU A 99 5.26 -7.48 21.02
C LEU A 99 6.80 -7.59 20.90
N PRO A 100 7.37 -7.75 19.69
CA PRO A 100 8.82 -7.79 19.56
C PRO A 100 9.41 -6.55 20.23
N GLU A 101 10.50 -6.71 20.98
CA GLU A 101 11.22 -5.58 21.58
C GLU A 101 11.61 -4.59 20.47
N TYR A 102 10.77 -3.58 20.23
CA TYR A 102 11.03 -2.53 19.28
C TYR A 102 12.10 -1.61 19.87
N ARG A 103 13.38 -1.92 19.61
CA ARG A 103 14.45 -0.92 19.73
C ARG A 103 14.24 0.11 18.63
N LEU A 104 13.42 1.12 18.91
CA LEU A 104 13.53 2.39 18.21
C LEU A 104 14.92 2.91 18.54
N TYR A 105 15.81 2.88 17.55
CA TYR A 105 17.04 3.64 17.63
C TYR A 105 16.65 5.12 17.83
N PRO A 106 17.36 5.86 18.69
CA PRO A 106 16.97 7.22 19.04
C PRO A 106 16.81 8.05 17.77
N LEU A 107 15.55 8.41 17.48
CA LEU A 107 15.18 9.25 16.36
C LEU A 107 15.58 10.68 16.75
N GLN A 108 16.66 11.19 16.15
CA GLN A 108 17.22 12.50 16.51
C GLN A 108 16.32 13.68 16.09
N LYS A 109 15.37 13.47 15.16
CA LYS A 109 14.42 14.50 14.70
C LYS A 109 13.03 14.33 15.30
N SER A 110 12.40 15.48 15.60
CA SER A 110 11.03 15.58 16.09
C SER A 110 9.97 15.26 15.03
N ILE A 111 10.37 15.03 13.78
CA ILE A 111 9.49 14.71 12.66
C ILE A 111 10.02 13.50 11.88
N VAL A 112 9.09 12.74 11.29
CA VAL A 112 9.37 11.61 10.41
C VAL A 112 8.45 11.64 9.19
N PRO A 113 8.81 10.97 8.09
CA PRO A 113 7.93 10.81 6.94
C PRO A 113 6.62 10.10 7.31
N VAL A 114 5.52 10.52 6.70
CA VAL A 114 4.19 9.90 6.92
C VAL A 114 4.20 8.40 6.60
N GLU A 115 4.97 7.99 5.60
CA GLU A 115 5.09 6.59 5.20
C GLU A 115 5.64 5.71 6.33
N TYR A 116 6.62 6.21 7.11
CA TYR A 116 7.12 5.48 8.27
C TYR A 116 6.05 5.37 9.35
N TYR A 117 5.28 6.43 9.59
CA TYR A 117 4.16 6.41 10.54
C TYR A 117 3.11 5.36 10.16
N VAL A 118 2.70 5.30 8.89
CA VAL A 118 1.75 4.27 8.42
C VAL A 118 2.34 2.88 8.59
N GLY A 119 3.62 2.69 8.28
CA GLY A 119 4.29 1.41 8.48
C GLY A 119 4.35 1.00 9.96
N VAL A 120 4.60 1.92 10.88
CA VAL A 120 4.53 1.67 12.33
C VAL A 120 3.11 1.31 12.74
N LYS A 121 2.10 2.03 12.23
CA LYS A 121 0.70 1.71 12.47
C LYS A 121 0.34 0.32 11.99
N ALA A 122 0.85 -0.12 10.83
CA ALA A 122 0.62 -1.46 10.29
C ALA A 122 1.30 -2.56 11.11
N THR A 123 2.44 -2.24 11.71
CA THR A 123 3.15 -3.12 12.64
C THR A 123 2.37 -3.31 13.95
N LEU A 124 1.76 -2.25 14.47
CA LEU A 124 0.92 -2.31 15.67
C LEU A 124 -0.46 -2.92 15.39
N CYS A 125 -1.03 -2.61 14.22
CA CYS A 125 -2.35 -3.07 13.77
C CYS A 125 -2.19 -4.03 12.60
N GLN A 126 -2.03 -5.32 12.89
CA GLN A 126 -1.85 -6.35 11.86
C GLN A 126 -3.04 -6.46 10.89
N THR A 127 -4.19 -5.89 11.24
CA THR A 127 -5.38 -5.78 10.38
C THR A 127 -5.27 -4.67 9.33
N LEU A 128 -4.34 -3.72 9.46
CA LEU A 128 -4.08 -2.69 8.47
C LEU A 128 -3.31 -3.32 7.30
N PRO A 129 -3.86 -3.36 6.07
CA PRO A 129 -3.25 -4.04 4.93
C PRO A 129 -2.15 -3.16 4.30
N ALA A 130 -1.08 -2.91 5.04
CA ALA A 130 0.05 -2.08 4.64
C ALA A 130 1.38 -2.77 4.98
N ALA A 131 2.45 -2.38 4.28
CA ALA A 131 3.80 -2.82 4.63
C ALA A 131 4.17 -2.41 6.06
N GLN A 132 4.65 -3.36 6.83
CA GLN A 132 4.99 -3.17 8.24
C GLN A 132 6.41 -2.60 8.39
N ALA A 133 6.55 -1.50 9.12
CA ALA A 133 7.85 -0.90 9.38
C ALA A 133 8.54 -1.59 10.57
N LYS A 134 9.83 -1.87 10.40
CA LYS A 134 10.74 -2.42 11.41
C LYS A 134 11.59 -1.34 12.07
N ALA A 135 12.15 -0.43 11.27
CA ALA A 135 13.05 0.62 11.76
C ALA A 135 13.08 1.84 10.84
N TYR A 136 13.61 2.94 11.36
CA TYR A 136 13.89 4.17 10.60
C TYR A 136 15.27 4.68 10.99
N PHE A 137 16.02 5.18 10.01
CA PHE A 137 17.33 5.79 10.21
C PHE A 137 17.40 7.10 9.43
N ASP A 138 17.66 8.20 10.11
CA ASP A 138 18.00 9.46 9.43
C ASP A 138 19.49 9.46 9.09
N ILE A 139 19.83 9.85 7.86
CA ILE A 139 21.20 9.85 7.34
C ILE A 139 21.52 11.24 6.80
N GLU A 140 21.82 12.16 7.72
CA GLU A 140 22.07 13.57 7.38
C GLU A 140 23.22 13.75 6.40
N SER A 141 24.27 12.94 6.52
CA SER A 141 25.42 12.92 5.61
C SER A 141 25.03 12.67 4.14
N LEU A 142 23.91 11.97 3.91
CA LEU A 142 23.37 11.68 2.57
C LEU A 142 22.16 12.56 2.22
N GLY A 143 21.78 13.50 3.08
CA GLY A 143 20.60 14.34 2.90
C GLY A 143 19.29 13.55 2.77
N GLY A 144 19.19 12.41 3.44
CA GLY A 144 18.03 11.52 3.33
C GLY A 144 17.85 10.60 4.53
N TYR A 145 16.96 9.64 4.40
CA TYR A 145 16.62 8.67 5.44
C TYR A 145 16.39 7.28 4.84
N MET A 146 16.47 6.26 5.68
CA MET A 146 16.05 4.88 5.39
C MET A 146 14.82 4.52 6.21
N ILE A 147 13.85 3.90 5.55
CA ILE A 147 12.78 3.15 6.20
C ILE A 147 13.04 1.67 5.96
N ILE A 148 13.05 0.88 7.04
CA ILE A 148 13.21 -0.57 6.98
C ILE A 148 11.84 -1.19 7.16
N PHE A 149 11.38 -1.96 6.18
CA PHE A 149 10.14 -2.71 6.22
C PHE A 149 10.42 -4.20 6.39
N TYR A 150 9.50 -4.92 7.02
CA TYR A 150 9.47 -6.37 6.92
C TYR A 150 9.24 -6.77 5.45
N LYS A 151 10.04 -7.72 4.95
CA LYS A 151 9.91 -8.17 3.57
C LYS A 151 8.63 -8.98 3.41
N ILE A 152 7.75 -8.55 2.51
CA ILE A 152 6.56 -9.31 2.14
C ILE A 152 7.02 -10.52 1.31
N THR A 153 6.96 -11.71 1.88
CA THR A 153 7.32 -12.97 1.20
C THR A 153 6.14 -13.54 0.41
N ASN A 154 6.38 -14.32 -0.65
CA ASN A 154 5.32 -15.02 -1.40
C ASN A 154 4.24 -14.11 -2.01
N GLY A 155 4.62 -12.91 -2.43
CA GLY A 155 3.76 -12.01 -3.19
C GLY A 155 4.50 -11.37 -4.34
N ILE A 156 3.73 -10.80 -5.26
CA ILE A 156 4.19 -9.96 -6.36
C ILE A 156 3.23 -8.79 -6.49
N THR A 157 3.62 -7.71 -7.16
CA THR A 157 2.67 -6.61 -7.38
C THR A 157 1.50 -7.08 -8.28
N VAL A 158 0.33 -6.46 -8.14
CA VAL A 158 -0.82 -6.73 -9.02
C VAL A 158 -0.41 -6.53 -10.48
N GLN A 159 0.40 -5.51 -10.76
CA GLN A 159 0.95 -5.29 -12.09
C GLN A 159 1.78 -6.48 -12.59
N GLN A 160 2.71 -6.98 -11.79
CA GLN A 160 3.52 -8.16 -12.14
C GLN A 160 2.66 -9.41 -12.31
N TYR A 161 1.67 -9.61 -11.44
CA TYR A 161 0.76 -10.75 -11.52
C TYR A 161 0.02 -10.78 -12.86
N ILE A 162 -0.53 -9.64 -13.29
CA ILE A 162 -1.23 -9.52 -14.57
C ILE A 162 -0.26 -9.67 -15.75
N GLN A 163 0.96 -9.14 -15.66
CA GLN A 163 1.98 -9.33 -16.70
C GLN A 163 2.39 -10.80 -16.85
N GLN A 164 2.48 -11.54 -15.75
CA GLN A 164 2.81 -12.97 -15.74
C GLN A 164 1.61 -13.86 -16.10
N ASN A 165 0.39 -13.38 -15.89
CA ASN A 165 -0.87 -14.06 -16.16
C ASN A 165 -1.75 -13.17 -17.06
N PRO A 166 -1.41 -13.05 -18.37
CA PRO A 166 -2.11 -12.14 -19.28
C PRO A 166 -3.57 -12.55 -19.52
N VAL A 167 -3.95 -13.76 -19.12
CA VAL A 167 -5.32 -14.27 -19.12
C VAL A 167 -5.65 -14.78 -17.72
N ILE A 168 -6.64 -14.15 -17.08
CA ILE A 168 -7.21 -14.56 -15.79
C ILE A 168 -8.71 -14.86 -15.95
N SER A 169 -9.27 -15.70 -15.09
CA SER A 169 -10.71 -15.97 -15.07
C SER A 169 -11.51 -14.81 -14.46
N GLU A 170 -12.81 -14.75 -14.72
CA GLU A 170 -13.70 -13.77 -14.08
C GLU A 170 -13.63 -13.88 -12.54
N ARG A 171 -13.57 -15.11 -12.01
CA ARG A 171 -13.44 -15.36 -10.57
C ARG A 171 -12.14 -14.77 -10.00
N GLN A 172 -11.01 -14.90 -10.70
CA GLN A 172 -9.74 -14.31 -10.26
C GLN A 172 -9.80 -12.78 -10.28
N ALA A 173 -10.33 -12.19 -11.36
CA ALA A 173 -10.49 -10.75 -11.48
C ALA A 173 -11.38 -10.18 -10.35
N LYS A 174 -12.54 -10.82 -10.11
CA LYS A 174 -13.46 -10.49 -9.01
C LYS A 174 -12.77 -10.51 -7.65
N ASN A 175 -12.08 -11.61 -7.35
CA ASN A 175 -11.40 -11.78 -6.06
C ASN A 175 -10.35 -10.69 -5.82
N ILE A 176 -9.53 -10.36 -6.82
CA ILE A 176 -8.51 -9.31 -6.68
C ILE A 176 -9.16 -7.95 -6.43
N ILE A 177 -10.19 -7.59 -7.22
CA ILE A 177 -10.89 -6.29 -7.08
C ILE A 177 -11.55 -6.18 -5.70
N ILE A 178 -12.25 -7.22 -5.25
CA ILE A 178 -12.90 -7.24 -3.93
C ILE A 178 -11.87 -7.09 -2.81
N LEU A 179 -10.74 -7.78 -2.89
CA LEU A 179 -9.65 -7.66 -1.89
C LEU A 179 -9.06 -6.24 -1.86
N ILE A 180 -8.86 -5.60 -3.02
CA ILE A 180 -8.39 -4.21 -3.08
C ILE A 180 -9.38 -3.30 -2.34
N ILE A 181 -10.67 -3.43 -2.63
CA ILE A 181 -11.67 -2.51 -2.09
C ILE A 181 -11.87 -2.71 -0.59
N LEU A 182 -11.91 -3.95 -0.14
CA LEU A 182 -11.89 -4.31 1.28
C LEU A 182 -10.74 -3.62 2.01
N ASN A 183 -9.54 -3.70 1.44
CA ASN A 183 -8.34 -3.19 2.06
C ASN A 183 -8.27 -1.66 2.02
N MET A 184 -8.83 -1.02 0.99
CA MET A 184 -9.05 0.42 0.98
C MET A 184 -9.95 0.87 2.14
N HIS A 185 -11.04 0.16 2.39
CA HIS A 185 -11.92 0.47 3.51
C HIS A 185 -11.19 0.33 4.86
N LEU A 186 -10.37 -0.71 5.04
CA LEU A 186 -9.59 -0.90 6.27
C LEU A 186 -8.55 0.22 6.48
N VAL A 187 -7.86 0.63 5.43
CA VAL A 187 -6.90 1.75 5.48
C VAL A 187 -7.61 3.06 5.81
N LYS A 188 -8.75 3.33 5.17
CA LYS A 188 -9.57 4.53 5.45
C LYS A 188 -10.10 4.55 6.89
N ARG A 189 -10.63 3.43 7.39
CA ARG A 189 -11.10 3.30 8.79
C ARG A 189 -9.98 3.50 9.80
N SER A 190 -8.74 3.24 9.37
CA SER A 190 -7.54 3.53 10.12
C SER A 190 -7.09 5.00 9.98
N LEU A 191 -7.95 5.88 9.46
CA LEU A 191 -7.69 7.31 9.26
C LEU A 191 -6.47 7.58 8.37
N VAL A 192 -6.17 6.67 7.45
CA VAL A 192 -5.10 6.83 6.45
C VAL A 192 -5.73 6.92 5.06
N TYR A 193 -5.22 7.83 4.24
CA TYR A 193 -5.58 7.95 2.84
C TYR A 193 -4.33 7.82 1.99
N HIS A 194 -4.25 6.83 1.11
CA HIS A 194 -2.99 6.47 0.42
C HIS A 194 -2.59 7.45 -0.70
N ASN A 195 -3.56 8.08 -1.37
CA ASN A 195 -3.40 8.96 -2.56
C ASN A 195 -2.78 8.36 -3.83
N ASP A 196 -1.98 7.30 -3.75
CA ASP A 196 -1.28 6.69 -4.89
C ASP A 196 -1.55 5.18 -5.06
N LEU A 197 -2.83 4.81 -5.11
CA LEU A 197 -3.24 3.41 -5.29
C LEU A 197 -3.12 3.00 -6.76
N THR A 198 -1.98 2.41 -7.11
CA THR A 198 -1.69 1.87 -8.45
C THR A 198 -1.44 0.35 -8.38
N ALA A 199 -1.51 -0.34 -9.52
CA ALA A 199 -1.24 -1.77 -9.59
C ALA A 199 0.20 -2.15 -9.17
N SER A 200 1.13 -1.19 -9.23
CA SER A 200 2.50 -1.35 -8.74
C SER A 200 2.59 -1.22 -7.21
N ASN A 201 1.70 -0.45 -6.59
CA ASN A 201 1.67 -0.19 -5.15
C ASN A 201 0.76 -1.17 -4.38
N MET A 202 0.32 -2.24 -5.04
CA MET A 202 -0.51 -3.30 -4.46
C MET A 202 0.20 -4.64 -4.58
N PHE A 203 0.61 -5.23 -3.46
CA PHE A 203 1.22 -6.54 -3.39
C PHE A 203 0.14 -7.61 -3.24
N LEU A 204 0.03 -8.51 -4.21
CA LEU A 204 -0.86 -9.67 -4.19
C LEU A 204 -0.09 -10.88 -3.65
N GLN A 205 -0.50 -11.38 -2.49
CA GLN A 205 -0.07 -12.67 -1.96
C GLN A 205 -1.18 -13.68 -2.23
N THR A 206 -0.89 -14.71 -3.02
CA THR A 206 -1.90 -15.74 -3.39
C THR A 206 -1.89 -16.94 -2.44
N GLN A 207 -0.85 -17.09 -1.61
CA GLN A 207 -0.65 -18.23 -0.71
C GLN A 207 -0.07 -17.76 0.64
N PRO A 208 -0.42 -18.42 1.76
CA PRO A 208 -1.45 -19.47 1.89
C PRO A 208 -2.88 -18.94 1.81
N TYR A 209 -3.08 -17.63 1.99
CA TYR A 209 -4.39 -16.98 1.89
C TYR A 209 -4.29 -15.75 0.98
N PRO A 210 -5.18 -15.63 -0.03
CA PRO A 210 -5.22 -14.46 -0.90
C PRO A 210 -5.41 -13.16 -0.11
N ARG A 211 -4.46 -12.24 -0.23
CA ARG A 211 -4.59 -10.89 0.32
C ARG A 211 -3.85 -9.88 -0.54
N VAL A 212 -4.31 -8.64 -0.48
CA VAL A 212 -3.64 -7.49 -1.10
C VAL A 212 -3.04 -6.62 0.00
N LEU A 213 -1.77 -6.28 -0.08
CA LEU A 213 -1.13 -5.33 0.84
C LEU A 213 -0.76 -4.08 0.06
N PHE A 214 -1.02 -2.91 0.62
CA PHE A 214 -0.59 -1.66 0.01
C PHE A 214 0.81 -1.30 0.46
N ILE A 215 1.58 -0.74 -0.45
CA ILE A 215 2.95 -0.28 -0.23
C ILE A 215 3.08 1.14 -0.75
N ASP A 216 4.14 1.83 -0.31
CA ASP A 216 4.45 3.18 -0.77
C ASP A 216 3.42 4.25 -0.37
N PHE A 217 3.32 4.46 0.94
CA PHE A 217 2.50 5.53 1.53
C PHE A 217 3.21 6.89 1.52
N GLY A 218 4.12 7.13 0.56
CA GLY A 218 4.89 8.38 0.47
C GLY A 218 4.01 9.63 0.33
N ASP A 219 2.92 9.51 -0.43
CA ASP A 219 1.95 10.57 -0.68
C ASP A 219 0.71 10.48 0.24
N ALA A 220 0.75 9.62 1.26
CA ALA A 220 -0.41 9.40 2.10
C ALA A 220 -0.75 10.63 2.97
N ASP A 221 -2.04 10.83 3.22
CA ASP A 221 -2.55 11.75 4.22
C ASP A 221 -3.05 10.96 5.45
N VAL A 222 -2.75 11.47 6.63
CA VAL A 222 -3.28 10.96 7.90
C VAL A 222 -4.34 11.94 8.38
N MET A 223 -5.53 11.43 8.63
CA MET A 223 -6.69 12.23 9.03
C MET A 223 -6.87 12.16 10.54
N ASP A 224 -7.42 13.22 11.13
CA ASP A 224 -8.02 13.10 12.45
C ASP A 224 -9.46 12.56 12.33
N GLY A 225 -10.03 12.08 13.45
CA GLY A 225 -11.40 11.55 13.47
C GLY A 225 -12.46 12.59 13.09
N TYR A 226 -12.16 13.88 13.25
CA TYR A 226 -13.04 14.98 12.86
C TYR A 226 -13.11 15.13 11.34
N THR A 227 -11.96 15.16 10.66
CA THR A 227 -11.81 15.19 9.20
C THR A 227 -12.45 13.96 8.57
N TYR A 228 -12.29 12.78 9.20
CA TYR A 228 -12.95 11.55 8.76
C TYR A 228 -14.47 11.65 8.73
N ASN A 229 -15.08 12.23 9.77
CA ASN A 229 -16.53 12.41 9.85
C ASN A 229 -17.07 13.48 8.87
N GLN A 230 -16.22 14.41 8.44
CA GLN A 230 -16.56 15.44 7.46
C GLN A 230 -16.37 14.99 6.01
N LEU A 231 -15.48 14.02 5.77
CA LEU A 231 -15.31 13.37 4.48
C LEU A 231 -16.49 12.42 4.21
N LYS A 232 -17.61 13.00 3.74
CA LYS A 232 -18.51 12.29 2.82
C LYS A 232 -17.58 11.67 1.77
N ILE A 233 -17.61 10.35 1.61
CA ILE A 233 -16.85 9.63 0.55
C ILE A 233 -16.95 10.49 -0.69
N PRO A 234 -15.90 11.22 -1.10
CA PRO A 234 -16.08 12.05 -2.25
C PRO A 234 -16.25 11.02 -3.40
N PRO A 235 -17.32 11.12 -4.21
CA PRO A 235 -17.63 10.13 -5.26
C PRO A 235 -16.44 9.88 -6.21
N ASP A 236 -15.48 10.79 -6.19
CA ASP A 236 -14.23 10.83 -6.93
C ASP A 236 -13.11 9.90 -6.42
N MET A 237 -13.26 9.25 -5.26
CA MET A 237 -12.36 8.16 -4.83
C MET A 237 -12.28 7.03 -5.86
N TRP A 238 -13.35 6.84 -6.63
CA TRP A 238 -13.43 5.89 -7.74
C TRP A 238 -13.01 6.48 -9.09
N THR A 239 -12.98 7.82 -9.20
CA THR A 239 -12.94 8.52 -10.49
C THR A 239 -11.74 9.42 -10.68
N THR A 240 -10.72 9.36 -9.81
CA THR A 240 -9.43 10.01 -10.12
C THR A 240 -9.00 9.53 -11.50
N ASN A 241 -9.14 10.42 -12.49
CA ASN A 241 -9.06 10.13 -13.92
C ASN A 241 -7.62 9.89 -14.37
N TYR A 242 -6.73 9.53 -13.44
CA TYR A 242 -5.36 9.18 -13.74
C TYR A 242 -5.32 7.76 -14.31
N PRO A 243 -4.83 7.56 -15.54
CA PRO A 243 -4.71 6.24 -16.16
C PRO A 243 -3.88 5.23 -15.36
N GLY A 244 -3.09 5.69 -14.37
CA GLY A 244 -2.27 4.87 -13.48
C GLY A 244 -2.88 4.59 -12.09
N GLY A 245 -3.93 5.30 -11.67
CA GLY A 245 -4.51 5.17 -10.34
C GLY A 245 -5.40 3.93 -10.15
N LEU A 246 -6.30 3.96 -9.17
CA LEU A 246 -7.17 2.82 -8.85
C LEU A 246 -8.02 2.39 -10.06
N ARG A 247 -8.52 3.36 -10.82
CA ARG A 247 -9.25 3.12 -12.07
C ARG A 247 -8.38 2.40 -13.09
N GLY A 248 -7.14 2.84 -13.28
CA GLY A 248 -6.16 2.18 -14.14
C GLY A 248 -5.88 0.74 -13.72
N THR A 249 -5.77 0.51 -12.42
CA THR A 249 -5.59 -0.81 -11.82
C THR A 249 -6.77 -1.73 -12.12
N PHE A 250 -8.01 -1.27 -11.96
CA PHE A 250 -9.18 -2.09 -12.30
C PHE A 250 -9.29 -2.35 -13.80
N HIS A 251 -9.00 -1.38 -14.64
CA HIS A 251 -8.92 -1.61 -16.09
C HIS A 251 -7.85 -2.65 -16.45
N LEU A 252 -6.68 -2.61 -15.82
CA LEU A 252 -5.62 -3.60 -16.02
C LEU A 252 -6.12 -5.02 -15.69
N ILE A 253 -6.79 -5.19 -14.55
CA ILE A 253 -7.34 -6.48 -14.11
C ILE A 253 -8.45 -6.96 -15.05
N ILE A 254 -9.42 -6.11 -15.38
CA ILE A 254 -10.54 -6.44 -16.27
C ILE A 254 -10.03 -6.78 -17.67
N ASN A 255 -9.02 -6.07 -18.18
CA ASN A 255 -8.43 -6.33 -19.48
C ASN A 255 -7.65 -7.65 -19.54
N ALA A 256 -7.22 -8.21 -18.42
CA ALA A 256 -6.66 -9.55 -18.36
C ALA A 256 -7.74 -10.64 -18.34
N CYS A 257 -9.00 -10.30 -18.08
CA CYS A 257 -10.11 -11.24 -18.00
C CYS A 257 -10.82 -11.40 -19.36
N GLN A 258 -10.61 -12.53 -20.05
CA GLN A 258 -11.22 -12.78 -21.37
C GLN A 258 -12.75 -12.90 -21.29
N GLU A 259 -13.27 -13.60 -20.29
CA GLU A 259 -14.70 -13.76 -20.02
C GLU A 259 -15.37 -12.38 -19.80
N CYS A 260 -14.72 -11.50 -19.04
CA CYS A 260 -15.20 -10.15 -18.77
C CYS A 260 -15.31 -9.31 -20.06
N LYS A 261 -14.40 -9.50 -21.02
CA LYS A 261 -14.47 -8.81 -22.33
C LYS A 261 -15.63 -9.31 -23.20
N GLN A 262 -15.91 -10.62 -23.15
CA GLN A 262 -16.97 -11.23 -23.96
C GLN A 262 -18.36 -10.90 -23.42
N GLN A 263 -18.51 -10.88 -22.10
CA GLN A 263 -19.78 -10.62 -21.43
C GLN A 263 -20.18 -9.14 -21.48
N TYR A 264 -19.21 -8.23 -21.67
CA TYR A 264 -19.45 -6.78 -21.70
C TYR A 264 -18.66 -6.08 -22.83
N PRO A 265 -19.02 -6.31 -24.11
CA PRO A 265 -18.22 -5.87 -25.26
C PRO A 265 -18.25 -4.37 -25.58
N GLN A 266 -18.85 -3.51 -24.75
CA GLN A 266 -19.04 -2.08 -25.03
C GLN A 266 -18.53 -1.23 -23.85
N ASN A 267 -17.66 -0.24 -24.15
CA ASN A 267 -17.08 0.81 -23.27
C ASN A 267 -15.69 0.60 -22.63
N ILE A 268 -14.78 -0.16 -23.25
CA ILE A 268 -13.33 -0.06 -22.94
C ILE A 268 -12.53 0.54 -24.12
N SER A 269 -13.20 1.23 -25.05
CA SER A 269 -12.50 2.04 -26.05
C SER A 269 -12.34 3.48 -25.56
N GLN A 270 -11.08 3.89 -25.54
CA GLN A 270 -10.61 5.22 -25.23
C GLN A 270 -11.19 6.26 -26.21
N THR A 271 -11.82 7.31 -25.70
CA THR A 271 -11.80 8.61 -26.36
C THR A 271 -11.26 9.63 -25.37
N PHE A 272 -9.99 9.98 -25.56
CA PHE A 272 -9.36 11.14 -24.94
C PHE A 272 -10.00 12.39 -25.58
N VAL A 273 -10.96 13.00 -24.88
CA VAL A 273 -11.57 14.27 -25.31
C VAL A 273 -10.69 15.41 -24.78
N PRO A 274 -10.21 16.33 -25.64
CA PRO A 274 -9.39 17.45 -25.21
C PRO A 274 -10.07 18.33 -24.14
N PRO A 275 -9.31 19.01 -23.26
CA PRO A 275 -9.82 19.62 -22.03
C PRO A 275 -10.90 20.72 -22.22
N GLN A 276 -11.11 21.22 -23.43
CA GLN A 276 -11.96 22.38 -23.67
C GLN A 276 -13.45 22.07 -23.87
N GLN A 277 -13.87 20.81 -23.93
CA GLN A 277 -15.30 20.43 -24.09
C GLN A 277 -15.89 19.69 -22.87
N GLN A 278 -15.19 19.66 -21.74
CA GLN A 278 -15.49 18.76 -20.63
C GLN A 278 -16.42 19.32 -19.53
N GLN A 279 -16.81 20.59 -19.56
CA GLN A 279 -17.53 21.19 -18.42
C GLN A 279 -19.02 20.85 -18.32
N GLN A 280 -19.65 20.21 -19.31
CA GLN A 280 -21.11 19.94 -19.24
C GLN A 280 -21.54 18.50 -19.55
N ALA A 281 -20.62 17.56 -19.79
CA ALA A 281 -20.98 16.17 -20.11
C ALA A 281 -20.41 15.10 -19.15
N ILE A 282 -19.56 15.44 -18.17
CA ILE A 282 -18.91 14.45 -17.28
C ILE A 282 -19.64 14.34 -15.94
N VAL A 283 -20.95 14.07 -15.99
CA VAL A 283 -21.67 13.58 -14.81
C VAL A 283 -22.21 12.16 -15.02
N GLU A 284 -22.30 11.65 -16.26
CA GLU A 284 -23.07 10.42 -16.51
C GLU A 284 -22.43 9.27 -17.33
N GLN A 285 -21.18 9.32 -17.81
CA GLN A 285 -20.66 8.26 -18.70
C GLN A 285 -19.28 7.66 -18.37
N SER A 286 -19.02 7.34 -17.10
CA SER A 286 -17.94 6.41 -16.76
C SER A 286 -18.26 5.64 -15.47
N ALA A 287 -19.39 4.94 -15.48
CA ALA A 287 -19.76 4.04 -14.40
C ALA A 287 -18.70 2.92 -14.29
N MET A 288 -18.20 2.67 -13.08
CA MET A 288 -17.56 1.39 -12.77
C MET A 288 -18.44 0.25 -13.28
N HIS A 289 -17.82 -0.85 -13.68
CA HIS A 289 -18.51 -1.99 -14.26
C HIS A 289 -19.76 -2.37 -13.43
N PRO A 290 -20.97 -2.53 -14.02
CA PRO A 290 -22.21 -2.66 -13.24
C PRO A 290 -22.22 -3.77 -12.19
N TRP A 291 -21.59 -4.93 -12.46
CA TRP A 291 -21.41 -5.98 -11.44
C TRP A 291 -20.50 -5.54 -10.29
N ILE A 292 -19.43 -4.77 -10.56
CA ILE A 292 -18.60 -4.21 -9.48
C ILE A 292 -19.45 -3.29 -8.61
N VAL A 293 -20.24 -2.40 -9.21
CA VAL A 293 -21.11 -1.49 -8.44
C VAL A 293 -22.16 -2.26 -7.63
N ASN A 294 -22.78 -3.28 -8.19
CA ASN A 294 -23.83 -4.05 -7.53
C ASN A 294 -23.27 -4.98 -6.44
N ASP A 295 -22.18 -5.69 -6.72
CA ASP A 295 -21.51 -6.55 -5.76
C ASP A 295 -20.88 -5.72 -4.64
N LEU A 296 -20.33 -4.54 -4.96
CA LEU A 296 -19.83 -3.60 -3.96
C LEU A 296 -20.92 -3.00 -3.11
N LYS A 297 -22.06 -2.61 -3.69
CA LYS A 297 -23.21 -2.19 -2.88
C LYS A 297 -23.66 -3.32 -1.96
N ALA A 298 -23.75 -4.56 -2.46
CA ALA A 298 -24.09 -5.72 -1.64
C ALA A 298 -23.04 -6.04 -0.55
N VAL A 299 -21.79 -5.66 -0.75
CA VAL A 299 -20.66 -5.79 0.18
C VAL A 299 -20.68 -4.66 1.21
N ILE A 300 -20.75 -3.41 0.77
CA ILE A 300 -20.67 -2.18 1.57
C ILE A 300 -21.94 -1.95 2.38
N ASP A 301 -23.12 -2.21 1.79
CA ASP A 301 -24.42 -1.96 2.43
C ASP A 301 -24.85 -3.11 3.35
N ASN A 302 -24.03 -4.17 3.46
CA ASN A 302 -24.33 -5.31 4.32
C ASN A 302 -23.84 -5.08 5.76
N PRO A 303 -24.74 -4.94 6.74
CA PRO A 303 -24.34 -4.71 8.14
C PRO A 303 -23.57 -5.89 8.77
N GLN A 304 -23.55 -7.06 8.12
CA GLN A 304 -22.79 -8.25 8.51
C GLN A 304 -21.48 -8.43 7.71
N PHE A 305 -21.06 -7.41 6.96
CA PHE A 305 -19.90 -7.46 6.07
C PHE A 305 -18.64 -8.12 6.63
N PRO A 306 -18.23 -7.92 7.90
CA PRO A 306 -17.00 -8.54 8.37
C PRO A 306 -17.13 -10.07 8.62
N TYR A 307 -18.34 -10.66 8.48
CA TYR A 307 -18.57 -12.12 8.52
C TYR A 307 -18.56 -12.79 7.14
N TYR A 308 -18.64 -12.03 6.03
CA TYR A 308 -18.72 -12.60 4.67
C TYR A 308 -17.39 -13.20 4.18
N HIS A 309 -16.28 -12.88 4.84
CA HIS A 309 -14.93 -13.34 4.53
C HIS A 309 -14.74 -14.86 4.51
N TRP A 310 -15.70 -15.65 5.01
CA TRP A 310 -15.63 -17.12 5.01
C TRP A 310 -16.63 -17.83 4.10
N LYS A 311 -17.72 -17.18 3.69
CA LYS A 311 -18.75 -17.83 2.85
C LYS A 311 -18.45 -17.75 1.36
N VAL A 312 -17.86 -16.65 0.89
CA VAL A 312 -17.57 -16.46 -0.55
C VAL A 312 -16.46 -17.40 -1.06
N PHE A 313 -15.63 -17.93 -0.16
CA PHE A 313 -14.55 -18.87 -0.51
C PHE A 313 -14.94 -20.36 -0.42
N LYS A 314 -16.21 -20.68 -0.10
CA LYS A 314 -16.71 -22.07 -0.03
C LYS A 314 -17.50 -22.54 -1.25
N THR A 315 -17.58 -21.74 -2.31
CA THR A 315 -18.16 -22.13 -3.62
C THR A 315 -17.15 -21.83 -4.72
#